data_AF-A0A7Y5HJ60-F1
#
_entry.id   AF-A0A7Y5HJ60-F1
#
_cell.length_a   1.000
_cell.length_b   1.000
_cell.length_c   1.000
_cell.angle_alpha   90.00
_cell.angle_beta   90.00
_cell.angle_gamma   90.00
#
_symmetry.space_group_name_H-M   'P 1'
#
loop_
_entity.id
_entity.type
_entity.pdbx_description
1 polymer ?
#
loop_
_entity_poly.entity_id
_entity_poly.type
_entity_poly.pdbx_seq_one_letter_code
_entity_poly.pdbx_strand_id
1 'polypeptide(L)'
;MAREPSFDHPELLTRAEHSRFTETSRHAEVEMFCAALAGRSRRVRLLSLGKSGEGRDIPVLVLSRDGASAPAAARRGGRGVVLV
;
A
#
# COMPACT_ATOMS: atom_id res chain seq x y z
N MET A 1 -2.36 -4.03 -27.41
CA MET A 1 -1.08 -3.80 -26.71
C MET A 1 -1.39 -3.23 -25.33
N ALA A 2 -1.12 -3.97 -24.25
CA ALA A 2 -1.18 -3.39 -22.91
C ALA A 2 0.02 -2.46 -22.74
N ARG A 3 -0.21 -1.22 -22.33
CA ARG A 3 0.86 -0.26 -22.02
C ARG A 3 1.73 -0.86 -20.90
N GLU A 4 3.02 -1.00 -21.12
CA GLU A 4 3.96 -1.39 -20.07
C GLU A 4 3.82 -0.41 -18.90
N PRO A 5 3.77 -0.90 -17.64
CA PRO A 5 3.77 -0.02 -16.50
C PRO A 5 5.09 0.76 -16.49
N SER A 6 5.03 2.09 -16.63
CA SER A 6 6.19 2.95 -16.39
C SER A 6 6.42 3.01 -14.89
N PHE A 7 7.64 2.71 -14.44
CA PHE A 7 8.05 2.81 -13.04
C PHE A 7 8.64 4.20 -12.70
N ASP A 8 8.55 5.16 -13.63
CA ASP A 8 9.01 6.54 -13.46
C ASP A 8 8.03 7.36 -12.60
N HIS A 9 7.80 6.89 -11.38
CA HIS A 9 7.11 7.64 -10.33
C HIS A 9 8.10 7.91 -9.21
N PRO A 10 9.09 8.82 -9.41
CA PRO A 10 10.06 9.15 -8.38
C PRO A 10 9.39 9.63 -7.08
N GLU A 11 8.16 10.15 -7.18
CA GLU A 11 7.34 10.57 -6.04
C GLU A 11 6.68 9.41 -5.27
N LEU A 12 6.73 8.19 -5.79
CA LEU A 12 6.25 6.95 -5.15
C LEU A 12 7.40 5.94 -4.98
N LEU A 13 8.59 6.42 -4.65
CA LEU A 13 9.67 5.56 -4.16
C LEU A 13 9.71 5.63 -2.63
N THR A 14 9.86 4.47 -2.00
CA THR A 14 10.25 4.40 -0.59
C THR A 14 11.67 4.95 -0.40
N ARG A 15 12.04 5.31 0.83
CA ARG A 15 13.40 5.79 1.13
C ARG A 15 14.46 4.75 0.74
N ALA A 16 14.16 3.47 0.96
CA ALA A 16 15.01 2.36 0.57
C ALA A 16 15.20 2.32 -0.96
N GLU A 17 14.13 2.38 -1.75
CA GLU A 17 14.27 2.37 -3.22
C GLU A 17 15.03 3.60 -3.74
N HIS A 18 14.71 4.79 -3.20
CA HIS A 18 15.40 6.03 -3.56
C HIS A 18 16.90 5.97 -3.26
N SER A 19 17.31 5.38 -2.13
CA SER A 19 18.72 5.28 -1.73
C SER A 19 19.43 4.02 -2.26
N ARG A 20 18.81 3.26 -3.16
CA ARG A 20 19.31 1.97 -3.66
C ARG A 20 19.57 0.97 -2.53
N PHE A 21 18.64 0.92 -1.59
CA PHE A 21 18.58 0.02 -0.43
C PHE A 21 19.73 0.21 0.56
N THR A 22 20.29 1.42 0.65
CA THR A 22 21.33 1.78 1.63
C THR A 22 20.76 2.44 2.90
N GLU A 23 19.47 2.79 2.89
CA GLU A 23 18.76 3.42 4.00
C GLU A 23 17.40 2.75 4.23
N THR A 24 16.84 2.91 5.43
CA THR A 24 15.50 2.43 5.79
C THR A 24 14.52 3.59 5.93
N SER A 25 13.26 3.35 5.58
CA SER A 25 12.19 4.34 5.79
C SER A 25 11.88 4.51 7.28
N ARG A 26 11.64 5.74 7.69
CA ARG A 26 11.02 6.08 8.97
C ARG A 26 9.51 5.87 8.90
N HIS A 27 8.88 5.73 10.07
CA HIS A 27 7.44 5.53 10.17
C HIS A 27 6.62 6.59 9.41
N ALA A 28 6.91 7.88 9.61
CA ALA A 28 6.21 8.97 8.93
C ALA A 28 6.38 8.92 7.39
N GLU A 29 7.55 8.49 6.89
CA GLU A 29 7.78 8.32 5.46
C GLU A 29 6.92 7.17 4.90
N VAL A 30 6.74 6.09 5.67
CA VAL A 30 5.84 4.97 5.31
C VAL A 30 4.38 5.42 5.28
N GLU A 31 3.92 6.16 6.28
CA GLU A 31 2.54 6.69 6.31
C GLU A 31 2.26 7.59 5.12
N MET A 32 3.18 8.52 4.80
CA MET A 32 3.10 9.39 3.63
C MET A 32 3.02 8.59 2.32
N PHE A 33 3.89 7.59 2.17
CA PHE A 33 3.90 6.71 1.00
C PHE A 33 2.56 5.97 0.84
N CYS A 34 2.05 5.36 1.92
CA CYS A 34 0.78 4.65 1.92
C CYS A 34 -0.40 5.55 1.53
N ALA A 35 -0.45 6.78 2.08
CA ALA A 35 -1.48 7.75 1.74
C ALA A 35 -1.40 8.21 0.28
N ALA A 36 -0.18 8.50 -0.20
CA ALA A 36 0.08 8.91 -1.57
C ALA A 36 -0.31 7.82 -2.59
N LEU A 37 -0.06 6.55 -2.27
CA LEU A 37 -0.39 5.41 -3.12
C LEU A 37 -1.91 5.16 -3.16
N ALA A 38 -2.57 5.19 -2.00
CA ALA A 38 -4.03 5.05 -1.91
C ALA A 38 -4.78 6.17 -2.64
N GLY A 39 -4.26 7.41 -2.59
CA GLY A 39 -4.85 8.55 -3.30
C GLY A 39 -4.75 8.45 -4.82
N ARG A 40 -3.80 7.68 -5.36
CA ARG A 40 -3.56 7.56 -6.81
C ARG A 40 -4.26 6.38 -7.46
N SER A 41 -4.80 5.43 -6.70
CA SER A 41 -5.36 4.20 -7.27
C SER A 41 -6.58 3.69 -6.51
N ARG A 42 -7.68 3.48 -7.23
CA ARG A 42 -8.89 2.82 -6.70
C ARG A 42 -8.66 1.35 -6.31
N ARG A 43 -7.52 0.78 -6.71
CA ARG A 43 -7.11 -0.59 -6.39
C ARG A 43 -6.46 -0.72 -5.01
N VAL A 44 -6.15 0.42 -4.38
CA VAL A 44 -5.44 0.49 -3.12
C VAL A 44 -6.34 1.12 -2.09
N ARG A 45 -6.52 0.46 -0.96
CA ARG A 45 -7.28 1.00 0.17
C ARG A 45 -6.39 1.00 1.40
N LEU A 46 -6.14 2.20 1.94
CA LEU A 46 -5.45 2.38 3.20
C LEU A 46 -6.43 2.20 4.36
N LEU A 47 -6.06 1.34 5.30
CA LEU A 47 -6.74 1.04 6.56
C LEU A 47 -5.75 1.18 7.73
N SER A 48 -6.28 1.23 8.95
CA SER A 48 -5.48 1.10 10.18
C SER A 48 -5.73 -0.28 10.80
N LEU A 49 -4.66 -0.99 11.16
CA LEU A 49 -4.74 -2.22 11.95
C LEU A 49 -4.98 -1.91 13.44
N GLY A 50 -4.73 -0.67 13.86
CA GLY A 50 -4.80 -0.23 15.25
C GLY A 50 -3.66 0.71 15.61
N LYS A 51 -3.44 0.89 16.90
CA LYS A 51 -2.31 1.65 17.45
C LYS A 51 -1.23 0.72 17.99
N SER A 52 0.04 1.10 17.82
CA SER A 52 1.17 0.46 18.47
C SER A 52 1.20 0.76 19.97
N GLY A 53 2.09 0.10 20.71
CA GLY A 53 2.31 0.40 22.14
C GLY A 53 2.77 1.83 22.43
N GLU A 54 3.36 2.51 21.44
CA GLU A 54 3.75 3.91 21.51
C GLU A 54 2.66 4.87 20.98
N GLY A 55 1.46 4.35 20.69
CA GLY A 55 0.32 5.15 20.23
C GLY A 55 0.36 5.54 18.74
N ARG A 56 1.30 5.00 17.95
CA ARG A 56 1.42 5.28 16.52
C ARG A 56 0.45 4.42 15.70
N ASP A 57 -0.04 4.91 14.57
CA ASP A 57 -0.91 4.11 13.71
C ASP A 57 -0.15 2.93 13.10
N ILE A 58 -0.84 1.82 12.83
CA ILE A 58 -0.26 0.70 12.10
C ILE A 58 -0.97 0.62 10.75
N PRO A 59 -0.43 1.26 9.70
CA PRO A 59 -1.09 1.33 8.40
C PRO A 59 -1.10 -0.04 7.72
N VAL A 60 -2.20 -0.35 7.04
CA VAL A 60 -2.36 -1.55 6.20
C VAL A 60 -2.91 -1.13 4.84
N LEU A 61 -2.30 -1.62 3.77
CA LEU A 61 -2.79 -1.45 2.41
C LEU A 61 -3.49 -2.73 1.94
N VAL A 62 -4.76 -2.61 1.56
CA VAL A 62 -5.49 -3.68 0.86
C VAL A 62 -5.41 -3.42 -0.64
N LEU A 63 -4.84 -4.40 -1.37
CA LEU A 63 -4.66 -4.34 -2.81
C LEU A 63 -5.67 -5.26 -3.50
N SER A 64 -6.53 -4.70 -4.36
CA SER A 64 -7.42 -5.50 -5.21
C SER A 64 -7.63 -4.87 -6.59
N ARG A 65 -7.56 -5.68 -7.65
CA ARG A 65 -7.76 -5.22 -9.04
C ARG A 65 -9.11 -4.52 -9.26
N ASP A 66 -10.15 -4.97 -8.56
CA ASP A 66 -11.52 -4.44 -8.64
C ASP A 66 -11.91 -3.57 -7.44
N GLY A 67 -10.96 -3.27 -6.55
CA GLY A 67 -11.20 -2.42 -5.37
C GLY A 67 -11.95 -3.12 -4.22
N ALA A 68 -12.17 -4.43 -4.27
CA ALA A 68 -12.68 -5.18 -3.13
C ALA A 68 -11.76 -5.02 -1.91
N SER A 69 -12.30 -4.45 -0.82
CA SER A 69 -11.52 -4.11 0.38
C SER A 69 -11.95 -4.85 1.64
N ALA A 70 -12.93 -5.75 1.52
CA ALA A 70 -13.45 -6.56 2.62
C ALA A 70 -13.31 -8.06 2.29
N PRO A 71 -12.94 -8.92 3.25
CA PRO A 71 -12.78 -10.36 3.00
C PRO A 71 -14.01 -11.02 2.40
N ALA A 72 -15.22 -10.64 2.85
CA ALA A 72 -16.46 -11.17 2.30
C ALA A 72 -16.67 -10.80 0.82
N ALA A 73 -16.25 -9.60 0.40
CA ALA A 73 -16.32 -9.18 -1.00
C ALA A 73 -15.32 -9.96 -1.86
N ALA A 74 -14.09 -10.18 -1.36
CA ALA A 74 -13.09 -11.00 -2.03
C ALA A 74 -13.60 -12.44 -2.24
N ARG A 75 -14.19 -13.06 -1.21
CA ARG A 75 -14.78 -14.41 -1.28
C ARG A 75 -15.92 -14.51 -2.30
N ARG A 76 -16.86 -13.56 -2.30
CA ARG A 76 -17.95 -13.50 -3.31
C ARG A 76 -17.40 -13.37 -4.73
N GLY A 77 -16.27 -12.67 -4.90
CA GLY A 77 -15.55 -12.55 -6.16
C GLY A 77 -14.66 -13.75 -6.51
N GLY A 78 -14.69 -14.84 -5.73
CA GLY A 78 -13.91 -16.05 -5.96
C GLY A 78 -12.41 -15.89 -5.69
N ARG A 79 -12.00 -14.94 -4.83
CA ARG A 79 -10.59 -14.63 -4.57
C ARG A 79 -10.18 -15.00 -3.15
N GLY A 80 -8.97 -15.55 -3.02
CA GLY A 80 -8.30 -15.70 -1.73
C GLY A 80 -7.84 -14.37 -1.15
N VAL A 81 -7.61 -14.33 0.15
CA VAL A 81 -7.01 -13.20 0.86
C VAL A 81 -5.69 -13.67 1.45
N VAL A 82 -4.61 -12.95 1.18
CA VAL A 82 -3.26 -13.22 1.66
C VAL A 82 -2.78 -12.01 2.45
N LEU A 83 -2.22 -12.24 3.63
CA LEU A 83 -1.54 -11.23 4.44
C LEU A 83 -0.02 -11.45 4.27
N VAL A 84 0.71 -10.35 4.03
CA VAL A 84 2.18 -10.32 3.84
C VAL A 84 2.80 -9.47 4.94
#